data_AF-A0A4S4ZZU2-F1
#
_entry.id   AF-A0A4S4ZZU2-F1
#
_cell.length_a   1.000
_cell.length_b   1.000
_cell.length_c   1.000
_cell.angle_alpha   90.00
_cell.angle_beta   90.00
_cell.angle_gamma   90.00
#
_symmetry.space_group_name_H-M   'P 1'
#
loop_
_entity.id
_entity.type
_entity.pdbx_description
1 polymer ?
#
loop_
_entity_poly.entity_id
_entity_poly.type
_entity_poly.pdbx_seq_one_letter_code
_entity_poly.pdbx_strand_id
1 'polypeptide(L)'
;MLRNALSRARNVRRDEGGFTLIELLIVIVILGILAAIVAFSVRGIVDRGGVSACKAEVKTVATAEEAHYAKNGSYATIANLQSGGFLRAGTPEYVASADAANGSLTMVADAPCSAG
;
A
#
# COMPACT_ATOMS: atom_id res chain seq x y z
N MET A 1 41.04 32.02 46.88
CA MET A 1 39.71 31.58 46.40
C MET A 1 39.75 30.46 45.35
N LEU A 2 40.91 30.00 44.86
CA LEU A 2 41.01 28.97 43.80
C LEU A 2 40.89 27.49 44.23
N ARG A 3 40.80 27.18 45.53
CA ARG A 3 40.83 25.78 46.02
C ARG A 3 39.49 25.03 45.95
N ASN A 4 38.38 25.73 45.71
CA ASN A 4 37.03 25.13 45.70
C ASN A 4 36.51 24.73 44.32
N ALA A 5 37.21 25.08 43.23
CA ALA A 5 36.79 24.76 41.86
C ALA A 5 37.24 23.35 41.41
N LEU A 6 38.26 22.77 42.04
CA LEU A 6 38.83 21.48 41.63
C LEU A 6 38.11 20.26 42.22
N SER A 7 37.24 20.43 43.20
CA SER A 7 36.44 19.35 43.81
C SER A 7 35.14 19.03 43.04
N ARG A 8 34.70 19.90 42.12
CA ARG A 8 33.51 19.66 41.26
C ARG A 8 33.81 18.91 39.95
N ALA A 9 35.07 18.91 39.49
CA ALA A 9 35.45 18.23 38.25
C ALA A 9 35.60 16.71 38.38
N ARG A 10 35.49 16.15 39.60
CA ARG A 10 35.74 14.73 39.87
C ARG A 10 34.47 13.87 40.03
N ASN A 11 33.28 14.46 39.91
CA ASN A 11 32.02 13.74 40.14
C ASN A 11 31.09 13.63 38.91
N VAL A 12 31.62 13.85 37.70
CA VAL A 12 30.86 13.74 36.43
C VAL A 12 31.27 12.46 35.65
N ARG A 13 31.78 11.43 36.33
CA ARG A 13 32.30 10.20 35.66
C ARG A 13 31.76 8.89 36.21
N ARG A 14 30.54 8.86 36.73
CA ARG A 14 29.94 7.62 37.26
C ARG A 14 28.44 7.54 37.00
N ASP A 15 28.03 7.87 35.78
CA ASP A 15 26.72 7.47 35.27
C ASP A 15 26.79 6.97 33.83
N GLU A 16 27.95 6.42 33.45
CA GLU A 16 28.12 5.64 32.23
C GLU A 16 27.63 4.21 32.51
N GLY A 17 26.34 4.08 32.81
CA GLY A 17 25.65 2.79 32.87
C GLY A 17 25.66 2.18 31.47
N GLY A 18 26.66 1.34 31.19
CA GLY A 18 26.74 0.62 29.92
C GLY A 18 25.58 -0.35 29.77
N PHE A 19 24.98 -0.38 28.58
CA PHE A 19 24.05 -1.44 28.18
C PHE A 19 24.69 -2.80 28.41
N THR A 20 23.99 -3.68 29.10
CA THR A 20 24.48 -5.05 29.28
C THR A 20 24.38 -5.80 27.96
N LEU A 21 25.34 -6.68 27.65
CA LEU A 21 25.28 -7.52 26.45
C LEU A 21 24.00 -8.38 26.42
N ILE A 22 23.49 -8.75 27.59
CA ILE A 22 22.26 -9.52 27.73
C ILE A 22 21.01 -8.68 27.40
N GLU A 23 20.99 -7.38 27.72
CA GLU A 23 19.89 -6.49 27.31
C GLU A 23 19.79 -6.42 25.78
N LEU A 24 20.91 -6.22 25.08
CA LEU A 24 20.88 -6.18 23.63
C LEU A 24 20.56 -7.54 23.01
N LEU A 25 21.02 -8.64 23.61
CA LEU A 25 20.71 -10.00 23.14
C LEU A 25 19.21 -10.31 23.20
N ILE A 26 18.55 -10.00 24.32
CA ILE A 26 17.11 -10.25 24.45
C ILE A 26 16.31 -9.38 23.47
N VAL A 27 16.74 -8.13 23.25
CA VAL A 27 16.07 -7.21 22.30
C VAL A 27 16.12 -7.76 20.88
N ILE A 28 17.28 -8.20 20.38
CA ILE A 28 17.36 -8.73 19.01
C ILE A 28 16.61 -10.06 18.86
N VAL A 29 16.53 -10.87 19.92
CA VAL A 29 15.74 -12.10 19.93
C VAL A 29 14.25 -11.78 19.79
N ILE A 30 13.74 -10.82 20.57
CA ILE A 30 12.35 -10.38 20.49
C ILE A 30 12.06 -9.76 19.10
N LEU A 31 12.95 -8.89 18.60
CA LEU A 31 12.80 -8.29 17.27
C LEU A 31 12.81 -9.36 16.15
N GLY A 32 13.62 -10.41 16.28
CA GLY A 32 13.64 -11.53 15.35
C GLY A 32 12.32 -12.30 15.30
N ILE A 33 11.73 -12.58 16.48
CA ILE A 33 10.43 -13.26 16.58
C ILE A 33 9.32 -12.39 15.97
N LEU A 34 9.28 -11.10 16.32
CA LEU A 34 8.28 -10.17 15.78
C LEU A 34 8.40 -10.01 14.27
N ALA A 35 9.61 -9.87 13.74
CA ALA A 35 9.85 -9.75 12.30
C ALA A 35 9.37 -10.99 11.53
N ALA A 36 9.60 -12.19 12.07
CA ALA A 36 9.14 -13.44 11.44
C ALA A 36 7.60 -13.50 11.35
N ILE A 37 6.88 -13.18 12.44
CA ILE A 37 5.41 -13.17 12.46
C ILE A 37 4.85 -12.14 11.47
N VAL A 38 5.39 -10.93 11.48
CA VAL A 38 4.97 -9.84 10.58
C VAL A 38 5.18 -10.23 9.11
N ALA A 39 6.31 -10.85 8.78
CA ALA A 39 6.61 -11.26 7.41
C ALA A 39 5.55 -12.23 6.83
N PHE A 40 5.08 -13.20 7.63
CA PHE A 40 3.99 -14.10 7.20
C PHE A 40 2.63 -13.41 7.21
N SER A 41 2.35 -12.55 8.18
CA SER A 41 1.06 -11.87 8.32
C SER A 41 0.79 -10.87 7.19
N VAL A 42 1.80 -10.10 6.76
CA VAL A 42 1.65 -9.04 5.74
C VAL A 42 1.34 -9.61 4.35
N ARG A 43 1.92 -10.75 3.98
CA ARG A 43 1.70 -11.36 2.64
C ARG A 43 0.22 -11.56 2.34
N GLY A 44 -0.53 -12.16 3.26
CA GLY A 44 -1.97 -12.38 3.09
C GLY A 44 -2.80 -11.08 3.04
N ILE A 45 -2.33 -10.00 3.65
CA ILE A 45 -2.98 -8.68 3.59
C ILE A 45 -2.77 -8.04 2.22
N VAL A 46 -1.55 -8.11 1.67
CA VAL A 46 -1.22 -7.57 0.35
C VAL A 46 -2.03 -8.28 -0.74
N ASP A 47 -2.11 -9.61 -0.69
CA ASP A 47 -2.87 -10.38 -1.69
C ASP A 47 -4.36 -9.98 -1.68
N ARG A 48 -4.99 -9.93 -0.49
CA ARG A 48 -6.39 -9.50 -0.35
C ARG A 48 -6.59 -8.04 -0.74
N GLY A 49 -5.61 -7.18 -0.42
CA GLY A 49 -5.58 -5.78 -0.82
C GLY A 49 -5.64 -5.64 -2.33
N GLY A 50 -4.78 -6.36 -3.06
CA GLY A 50 -4.77 -6.39 -4.53
C GLY A 50 -6.10 -6.87 -5.12
N VAL A 51 -6.66 -7.98 -4.61
CA VAL A 51 -7.97 -8.47 -5.06
C VAL A 51 -9.08 -7.43 -4.84
N SER A 52 -9.08 -6.77 -3.67
CA SER A 52 -10.08 -5.75 -3.34
C SER A 52 -9.95 -4.49 -4.21
N ALA A 53 -8.72 -4.05 -4.47
CA ALA A 53 -8.43 -2.92 -5.36
C ALA A 53 -8.87 -3.22 -6.80
N CYS A 54 -8.52 -4.40 -7.30
CA CYS A 54 -8.91 -4.88 -8.63
C CYS A 54 -10.44 -4.92 -8.79
N LYS A 55 -11.18 -5.49 -7.83
CA LYS A 55 -12.65 -5.49 -7.86
C LYS A 55 -13.25 -4.09 -7.80
N ALA A 56 -12.68 -3.20 -7.00
CA ALA A 56 -13.13 -1.81 -6.90
C ALA A 56 -12.92 -1.05 -8.21
N GLU A 57 -11.79 -1.28 -8.89
CA GLU A 57 -11.50 -0.68 -10.19
C GLU A 57 -12.46 -1.16 -11.27
N VAL A 58 -12.66 -2.49 -11.41
CA VAL A 58 -13.62 -3.06 -12.37
C VAL A 58 -15.01 -2.44 -12.17
N LYS A 59 -15.47 -2.34 -10.92
CA LYS A 59 -16.75 -1.71 -10.61
C LYS A 59 -16.78 -0.22 -10.99
N THR A 60 -15.68 0.49 -10.78
CA THR A 60 -15.55 1.91 -11.15
C THR A 60 -15.67 2.09 -12.66
N VAL A 61 -14.97 1.27 -13.45
CA VAL A 61 -15.05 1.31 -14.92
C VAL A 61 -16.44 0.90 -15.41
N ALA A 62 -17.03 -0.17 -14.86
CA ALA A 62 -18.39 -0.59 -15.22
C ALA A 62 -19.43 0.51 -14.94
N THR A 63 -19.31 1.19 -13.79
CA THR A 63 -20.20 2.32 -13.46
C THR A 63 -20.00 3.50 -14.43
N ALA A 64 -18.76 3.75 -14.88
CA ALA A 64 -18.47 4.77 -15.87
C ALA A 64 -19.06 4.42 -17.26
N GLU A 65 -19.00 3.15 -17.67
CA GLU A 65 -19.67 2.64 -18.88
C GLU A 65 -21.19 2.80 -18.79
N GLU A 66 -21.81 2.41 -17.67
CA GLU A 66 -23.25 2.60 -17.46
C GLU A 66 -23.65 4.08 -17.49
N ALA A 67 -22.85 4.96 -16.88
CA ALA A 67 -23.09 6.40 -16.91
C ALA A 67 -22.94 7.00 -18.32
N HIS A 68 -21.95 6.54 -19.09
CA HIS A 68 -21.77 6.95 -20.48
C HIS A 68 -22.93 6.45 -21.34
N TYR A 69 -23.32 5.18 -21.20
CA TYR A 69 -24.46 4.60 -21.91
C TYR A 69 -25.76 5.33 -21.60
N ALA A 70 -26.01 5.65 -20.32
CA ALA A 70 -27.20 6.40 -19.90
C ALA A 70 -27.27 7.80 -20.54
N LYS A 71 -26.13 8.44 -20.82
CA LYS A 71 -26.08 9.79 -21.42
C LYS A 71 -26.03 9.78 -22.95
N ASN A 72 -25.33 8.82 -23.55
CA ASN A 72 -24.97 8.82 -24.97
C ASN A 72 -25.58 7.67 -25.77
N GLY A 73 -26.21 6.69 -25.11
CA GLY A 73 -26.86 5.53 -25.74
C GLY A 73 -25.89 4.48 -26.31
N SER A 74 -24.59 4.60 -26.02
CA SER A 74 -23.56 3.65 -26.44
C SER A 74 -22.51 3.45 -25.36
N TYR A 75 -21.83 2.31 -25.39
CA TYR A 75 -20.62 2.08 -24.60
C TYR A 75 -19.44 2.82 -25.23
N ALA A 76 -18.34 2.88 -24.49
CA ALA A 76 -17.16 3.64 -24.88
C ALA A 76 -15.88 2.81 -24.72
N THR A 77 -14.78 3.35 -25.26
CA THR A 77 -13.45 2.90 -24.88
C THR A 77 -13.02 3.68 -23.63
N ILE A 78 -12.04 3.16 -22.90
CA ILE A 78 -11.47 3.84 -21.71
C ILE A 78 -11.03 5.27 -22.03
N ALA A 79 -10.43 5.49 -23.21
CA ALA A 79 -10.02 6.82 -23.66
C ALA A 79 -11.21 7.79 -23.80
N ASN A 80 -12.34 7.30 -24.32
CA ASN A 80 -13.56 8.10 -24.48
C ASN A 80 -14.29 8.32 -23.15
N LEU A 81 -14.24 7.37 -22.22
CA LEU A 81 -14.73 7.57 -20.86
C LEU A 81 -13.94 8.67 -20.13
N GLN A 82 -12.61 8.71 -20.32
CA GLN A 82 -11.74 9.72 -19.74
C GLN A 82 -11.97 11.11 -20.36
N SER A 83 -12.03 11.19 -21.68
CA SER A 83 -12.26 12.47 -22.38
C SER A 83 -13.68 13.01 -22.13
N GLY A 84 -14.66 12.12 -21.98
CA GLY A 84 -16.04 12.45 -21.63
C GLY A 84 -16.27 12.81 -20.15
N GLY A 85 -15.24 12.68 -19.30
CA GLY A 85 -15.31 13.00 -17.87
C GLY A 85 -16.07 11.99 -17.02
N PHE A 86 -16.31 10.78 -17.54
CA PHE A 86 -16.97 9.69 -16.80
C PHE A 86 -15.97 8.86 -15.98
N LEU A 87 -14.71 8.83 -16.42
CA LEU A 87 -13.61 8.18 -15.72
C LEU A 87 -12.47 9.19 -15.48
N ARG A 88 -11.83 9.13 -14.32
CA ARG A 88 -10.71 10.02 -14.00
C ARG A 88 -9.47 9.66 -14.84
N ALA A 89 -8.69 10.67 -15.21
CA ALA A 89 -7.43 10.48 -15.93
C ALA A 89 -6.41 9.70 -15.09
N GLY A 90 -5.86 8.66 -15.71
CA GLY A 90 -5.10 7.57 -15.10
C GLY A 90 -5.58 6.28 -15.73
N THR A 91 -4.72 5.58 -16.47
CA THR A 91 -5.11 4.29 -17.04
C THR A 91 -5.46 3.34 -15.88
N PRO A 92 -6.60 2.64 -15.93
CA PRO A 92 -6.88 1.60 -14.95
C PRO A 92 -5.71 0.60 -14.90
N GLU A 93 -5.35 0.17 -13.70
CA GLU A 93 -4.19 -0.70 -13.45
C GLU A 93 -4.52 -2.17 -13.78
N TYR A 94 -5.78 -2.57 -13.57
CA TYR A 94 -6.25 -3.95 -13.70
C TYR A 94 -7.19 -4.16 -14.89
N VAL A 95 -7.79 -3.10 -15.44
CA VAL A 95 -8.61 -3.15 -16.66
C VAL A 95 -7.79 -2.70 -17.89
N ALA A 96 -7.54 -3.60 -18.82
CA ALA A 96 -6.74 -3.34 -20.01
C ALA A 96 -7.52 -2.60 -21.11
N SER A 97 -8.79 -2.95 -21.31
CA SER A 97 -9.66 -2.25 -22.26
C SER A 97 -11.14 -2.38 -21.91
N ALA A 98 -11.94 -1.47 -22.47
CA ALA A 98 -13.39 -1.53 -22.49
C ALA A 98 -13.85 -1.53 -23.95
N ASP A 99 -14.76 -2.44 -24.29
CA ASP A 99 -15.28 -2.62 -25.63
C ASP A 99 -16.49 -1.69 -25.85
N ALA A 100 -16.38 -0.79 -26.83
CA ALA A 100 -17.42 0.21 -27.10
C ALA A 100 -18.69 -0.37 -27.76
N ALA A 101 -18.68 -1.62 -28.22
CA ALA A 101 -19.84 -2.26 -28.84
C ALA A 101 -20.75 -2.92 -27.80
N ASN A 102 -20.17 -3.52 -26.75
CA ASN A 102 -20.93 -4.30 -25.77
C ASN A 102 -20.64 -3.97 -24.29
N GLY A 103 -19.73 -3.05 -24.00
CA GLY A 103 -19.35 -2.67 -22.63
C GLY A 103 -18.49 -3.72 -21.93
N SER A 104 -18.00 -4.74 -22.63
CA SER A 104 -17.17 -5.78 -22.06
C SER A 104 -15.82 -5.23 -21.61
N LEU A 105 -15.40 -5.58 -20.40
CA LEU A 105 -14.10 -5.22 -19.85
C LEU A 105 -13.12 -6.36 -20.05
N THR A 106 -11.91 -6.05 -20.55
CA THR A 106 -10.80 -7.01 -20.59
C THR A 106 -9.83 -6.69 -19.47
N MET A 107 -9.41 -7.73 -18.75
CA MET A 107 -8.50 -7.61 -17.62
C MET A 107 -7.05 -7.74 -18.07
N VAL A 108 -6.13 -7.13 -17.33
CA VAL A 108 -4.68 -7.37 -17.49
C VAL A 108 -4.36 -8.82 -17.11
N ALA A 109 -3.39 -9.45 -17.80
CA ALA A 109 -3.09 -10.89 -17.71
C ALA A 109 -2.78 -11.41 -16.28
N ASP A 110 -2.41 -10.53 -15.36
CA ASP A 110 -2.06 -10.86 -13.97
C ASP A 110 -2.95 -10.14 -12.94
N ALA A 111 -4.13 -9.67 -13.36
CA ALA A 111 -5.05 -8.99 -12.47
C ALA A 111 -5.48 -9.95 -11.32
N PRO A 112 -5.29 -9.58 -10.04
CA PRO A 112 -5.54 -10.48 -8.91
C PRO A 112 -7.01 -10.87 -8.75
N CYS A 113 -7.92 -10.17 -9.43
CA CYS A 113 -9.35 -10.49 -9.45
C CYS A 113 -9.85 -11.26 -10.68
N SER A 114 -8.95 -11.71 -11.59
CA SER A 114 -9.32 -12.53 -12.76
C SER A 114 -9.45 -14.04 -12.46
N ALA A 115 -9.19 -14.45 -11.22
CA ALA A 115 -9.42 -15.81 -10.72
C ALA A 115 -10.62 -15.82 -9.76
N GLY A 116 -11.82 -15.93 -10.34
CA GLY A 116 -13.09 -16.09 -9.63
C GLY A 116 -14.22 -16.39 -10.58
#